data_AF-A0A814DN52-F1
#
_entry.id   AF-A0A814DN52-F1
#
_cell.length_a   1.000
_cell.length_b   1.000
_cell.length_c   1.000
_cell.angle_alpha   90.00
_cell.angle_beta   90.00
_cell.angle_gamma   90.00
#
_symmetry.space_group_name_H-M   'P 1'
#
loop_
_entity.id
_entity.type
_entity.pdbx_description
1 polymer ?
#
loop_
_entity_poly.entity_id
_entity_poly.type
_entity_poly.pdbx_seq_one_letter_code
_entity_poly.pdbx_strand_id
1 'polypeptide(L)'
;MMNGYYNYNDGGLNEARGRISQMSVEELKKLMNSDEEVTKLVLSLSETQQMNTIKESLKDTIKRLALSNLDKEPILIHEKQKLAQLHDELRKIREKYDSIRGKYDDQTGETNPDMIYVLLQTAASDLERATEQTAEDFFYGEKTEEEVTDFERRFIEDRKRAHELKITAEKFHELMQMSQATSYLSSNQYMRTSGY
;
A
#
# COMPACT_ATOMS: atom_id res chain seq x y z
N MET A 1 22.48 28.03 5.15
CA MET A 1 23.64 28.94 5.10
C MET A 1 23.19 30.24 4.45
N MET A 2 22.88 31.26 5.25
CA MET A 2 22.38 32.56 4.76
C MET A 2 23.52 33.56 4.85
N ASN A 3 24.34 33.65 3.79
CA ASN A 3 25.41 34.65 3.70
C ASN A 3 24.81 36.00 3.33
N GLY A 4 24.23 36.68 4.32
CA GLY A 4 23.90 38.10 4.24
C GLY A 4 25.14 38.91 4.62
N TYR A 5 26.03 39.16 3.67
CA TYR A 5 26.97 40.27 3.82
C TYR A 5 26.13 41.55 3.86
N TYR A 6 25.87 42.07 5.06
CA TYR A 6 25.41 43.44 5.23
C TYR A 6 26.52 44.33 4.67
N ASN A 7 26.39 44.70 3.41
CA ASN A 7 27.09 45.83 2.86
C ASN A 7 26.55 47.04 3.64
N TYR A 8 27.28 47.47 4.68
CA TYR A 8 27.03 48.74 5.35
C TYR A 8 27.27 49.83 4.31
N ASN A 9 26.24 50.09 3.53
CA ASN A 9 26.27 51.09 2.51
C ASN A 9 26.38 52.42 3.26
N ASP A 10 27.54 53.05 3.18
CA ASP A 10 27.81 54.40 3.71
C ASP A 10 26.91 55.48 3.05
N GLY A 11 25.96 55.06 2.19
CA GLY A 11 25.00 55.90 1.49
C GLY A 11 24.09 56.71 2.41
N GLY A 12 23.56 56.13 3.50
CA GLY A 12 22.76 56.87 4.47
C GLY A 12 23.58 57.94 5.20
N LEU A 13 24.83 57.62 5.56
CA LEU A 13 25.76 58.54 6.20
C LEU A 13 26.21 59.66 5.24
N ASN A 14 26.49 59.32 3.99
CA ASN A 14 26.89 60.28 2.95
C ASN A 14 25.73 61.19 2.54
N GLU A 15 24.49 60.68 2.48
CA GLU A 15 23.29 61.49 2.30
C GLU A 15 23.09 62.45 3.46
N ALA A 16 23.22 61.97 4.71
CA ALA A 16 23.13 62.81 5.90
C ALA A 16 24.20 63.92 5.90
N ARG A 17 25.46 63.59 5.58
CA ARG A 17 26.54 64.56 5.46
C ARG A 17 26.27 65.59 4.36
N GLY A 18 25.76 65.15 3.21
CA GLY A 18 25.34 66.03 2.11
C GLY A 18 24.25 67.01 2.53
N ARG A 19 23.18 66.53 3.17
CA ARG A 19 22.09 67.38 3.67
C ARG A 19 22.56 68.36 4.75
N ILE A 20 23.35 67.90 5.71
CA ILE A 20 23.90 68.75 6.79
C ILE A 20 24.80 69.85 6.22
N SER A 21 25.60 69.55 5.19
CA SER A 21 26.48 70.54 4.54
C SER A 21 25.74 71.67 3.81
N GLN A 22 24.45 71.48 3.51
CA GLN A 22 23.61 72.44 2.80
C GLN A 22 22.67 73.23 3.74
N MET A 23 22.67 72.93 5.04
CA MET A 23 21.83 73.61 6.03
C MET A 23 22.41 74.98 6.44
N SER A 24 21.53 75.91 6.78
CA SER A 24 21.89 77.21 7.35
C SER A 24 22.38 77.09 8.80
N VAL A 25 23.05 78.13 9.30
CA VAL A 25 23.58 78.18 10.68
C VAL A 25 22.46 78.06 11.73
N GLU A 26 21.30 78.65 11.45
CA GLU A 26 20.10 78.56 12.29
C GLU A 26 19.55 77.12 12.34
N GLU A 27 19.53 76.41 11.22
CA GLU A 27 19.09 75.01 11.12
C GLU A 27 20.08 74.07 11.81
N LEU A 28 21.39 74.28 11.64
CA LEU A 28 22.43 73.52 12.32
C LEU A 28 22.39 73.74 13.84
N LYS A 29 22.13 74.97 14.30
CA LYS A 29 21.90 75.24 15.73
C LYS A 29 20.65 74.55 16.25
N LYS A 30 19.57 74.49 15.47
CA LYS A 30 18.38 73.71 15.87
C LYS A 30 18.68 72.22 15.96
N LEU A 31 19.39 71.68 14.96
CA LEU A 31 19.76 70.28 14.91
C LEU A 31 20.68 69.89 16.09
N MET A 32 21.65 70.74 16.43
CA MET A 32 22.59 70.51 17.53
C MET A 32 21.92 70.56 18.92
N ASN A 33 20.82 71.29 19.05
CA ASN A 33 20.13 71.52 20.32
C ASN A 33 18.86 70.65 20.50
N SER A 34 18.51 69.78 19.54
CA SER A 34 17.31 68.94 19.62
C SER A 34 17.50 67.57 19.00
N ASP A 35 17.47 66.53 19.85
CA ASP A 35 17.52 65.13 19.43
C ASP A 35 16.31 64.72 18.56
N GLU A 36 15.17 65.39 18.72
CA GLU A 36 13.99 65.17 17.87
C GLU A 36 14.24 65.63 16.43
N GLU A 37 14.96 66.73 16.23
CA GLU A 37 15.31 67.20 14.89
C GLU A 37 16.35 66.28 14.24
N VAL A 38 17.31 65.77 15.02
CA VAL A 38 18.24 64.72 14.57
C VAL A 38 17.49 63.45 14.17
N THR A 39 16.51 63.03 14.98
CA THR A 39 15.68 61.85 14.70
C THR A 39 14.85 62.05 13.44
N LYS A 40 14.22 63.22 13.25
CA LYS A 40 13.50 63.56 12.02
C LYS A 40 14.40 63.51 10.80
N LEU A 41 15.62 64.05 10.90
CA LEU A 41 16.61 63.97 9.83
C LEU A 41 16.91 62.51 9.49
N VAL A 42 17.22 61.67 10.47
CA VAL A 42 17.52 60.23 10.27
C VAL A 42 16.33 59.48 9.68
N LEU A 43 15.10 59.74 10.13
CA LEU A 43 13.87 59.16 9.58
C LEU A 43 13.58 59.62 8.15
N SER A 44 14.09 60.79 7.75
CA SER A 44 13.94 61.34 6.41
C SER A 44 14.99 60.88 5.40
N LEU A 45 16.01 60.13 5.85
CA LEU A 45 17.02 59.53 4.98
C LEU A 45 16.40 58.44 4.13
N SER A 46 16.86 58.31 2.89
CA SER A 46 16.32 57.38 1.91
C SER A 46 16.39 55.93 2.40
N GLU A 47 17.49 55.54 3.05
CA GLU A 47 17.69 54.20 3.61
C GLU A 47 16.67 53.87 4.71
N THR A 48 16.42 54.79 5.64
CA THR A 48 15.45 54.59 6.72
C THR A 48 14.02 54.49 6.18
N GLN A 49 13.68 55.29 5.18
CA GLN A 49 12.38 55.22 4.50
C GLN A 49 12.20 53.91 3.73
N GLN A 50 13.23 53.46 3.02
CA GLN A 50 13.24 52.17 2.32
C GLN A 50 13.08 51.01 3.32
N MET A 51 13.82 51.03 4.43
CA MET A 51 13.72 50.01 5.48
C MET A 51 12.30 49.97 6.09
N ASN A 52 11.71 51.13 6.37
CA ASN A 52 10.33 51.21 6.85
C ASN A 52 9.33 50.70 5.81
N THR A 53 9.53 51.00 4.54
CA THR A 53 8.67 50.51 3.44
C THR A 53 8.74 48.99 3.32
N ILE A 54 9.96 48.42 3.38
CA ILE A 54 10.17 46.97 3.39
C ILE A 54 9.50 46.34 4.62
N LYS A 55 9.65 46.95 5.79
CA LYS A 55 9.03 46.49 7.04
C LYS A 55 7.51 46.45 6.94
N GLU A 56 6.86 47.50 6.44
CA GLU A 56 5.40 47.51 6.29
C GLU A 56 4.95 46.50 5.22
N SER A 57 5.67 46.38 4.10
CA SER A 57 5.40 45.35 3.09
C SER A 57 5.50 43.92 3.64
N LEU A 58 6.50 43.66 4.49
CA LEU A 58 6.65 42.38 5.19
C LEU A 58 5.51 42.12 6.17
N LYS A 59 5.10 43.13 6.95
CA LYS A 59 3.94 43.01 7.85
C LYS A 59 2.67 42.66 7.08
N ASP A 60 2.42 43.32 5.95
CA ASP A 60 1.26 43.02 5.11
C ASP A 60 1.33 41.61 4.53
N THR A 61 2.52 41.16 4.16
CA THR A 61 2.74 39.80 3.67
C THR A 61 2.50 38.76 4.77
N ILE A 62 3.06 38.97 5.97
CA ILE A 62 2.84 38.11 7.14
C ILE A 62 1.36 38.04 7.47
N LYS A 63 0.66 39.18 7.50
CA LYS A 63 -0.78 39.24 7.77
C LYS A 63 -1.58 38.44 6.75
N ARG A 64 -1.28 38.60 5.46
CA ARG A 64 -1.93 37.84 4.38
C ARG A 64 -1.70 36.35 4.50
N LEU A 65 -0.47 35.93 4.83
CA LEU A 65 -0.13 34.53 5.02
C LEU A 65 -0.82 33.95 6.26
N ALA A 66 -0.86 34.69 7.37
CA ALA A 66 -1.55 34.27 8.58
C ALA A 66 -3.05 34.08 8.35
N LEU A 67 -3.70 35.00 7.63
CA LEU A 67 -5.11 34.87 7.24
C LEU A 67 -5.33 33.65 6.34
N SER A 68 -4.49 33.48 5.31
CA SER A 68 -4.59 32.30 4.43
C SER A 68 -4.38 30.98 5.17
N ASN A 69 -3.50 30.96 6.17
CA ASN A 69 -3.27 29.78 7.00
C ASN A 69 -4.50 29.48 7.87
N LEU A 70 -5.10 30.52 8.46
CA LEU A 70 -6.31 30.39 9.27
C LEU A 70 -7.49 29.84 8.44
N ASP A 71 -7.63 30.27 7.18
CA ASP A 71 -8.67 29.77 6.28
C ASP A 71 -8.45 28.31 5.84
N LYS A 72 -7.19 27.88 5.73
CA LYS A 72 -6.82 26.52 5.29
C LYS A 72 -6.89 25.49 6.40
N GLU A 73 -6.66 25.88 7.64
CA GLU A 73 -6.71 24.99 8.80
C GLU A 73 -8.02 24.18 8.90
N PRO A 74 -9.23 24.77 8.82
CA PRO A 74 -10.47 23.99 8.91
C PRO A 74 -10.62 23.00 7.76
N ILE A 75 -10.18 23.37 6.55
CA ILE A 75 -10.23 22.50 5.36
C ILE A 75 -9.31 21.30 5.57
N LEU A 76 -8.09 21.52 6.04
CA LEU A 76 -7.12 20.47 6.32
C LEU A 76 -7.60 19.52 7.42
N ILE A 77 -8.20 20.06 8.49
CA ILE A 77 -8.78 19.26 9.57
C ILE A 77 -9.91 18.38 9.03
N HIS A 78 -10.81 18.96 8.23
CA HIS A 78 -11.94 18.24 7.64
C HIS A 78 -11.47 17.10 6.72
N GLU A 79 -10.57 17.38 5.78
CA GLU A 79 -10.05 16.38 4.85
C GLU A 79 -9.26 15.28 5.58
N LYS A 80 -8.50 15.63 6.62
CA LYS A 80 -7.80 14.64 7.46
C LYS A 80 -8.78 13.72 8.18
N GLN A 81 -9.88 14.26 8.71
CA GLN A 81 -10.93 13.46 9.36
C GLN A 81 -11.61 12.53 8.35
N LYS A 82 -11.97 13.04 7.17
CA LYS A 82 -12.57 12.26 6.10
C LYS A 82 -11.65 11.12 5.63
N LEU A 83 -10.36 11.40 5.46
CA LEU A 83 -9.36 10.39 5.12
C LEU A 83 -9.24 9.32 6.19
N ALA A 84 -9.23 9.70 7.47
CA ALA A 84 -9.19 8.75 8.58
C ALA A 84 -10.44 7.84 8.60
N GLN A 85 -11.62 8.40 8.36
CA GLN A 85 -12.87 7.63 8.26
C GLN A 85 -12.82 6.62 7.11
N LEU A 86 -12.44 7.07 5.90
CA LEU A 86 -12.34 6.20 4.73
C LEU A 86 -11.31 5.09 4.93
N HIS A 87 -10.18 5.41 5.56
CA HIS A 87 -9.16 4.43 5.89
C HIS A 87 -9.68 3.37 6.87
N ASP A 88 -10.44 3.76 7.89
CA ASP A 88 -11.04 2.83 8.84
C ASP A 88 -12.14 1.96 8.20
N GLU A 89 -12.93 2.51 7.29
CA GLU A 89 -13.89 1.75 6.49
C GLU A 89 -13.18 0.70 5.61
N LEU A 90 -12.13 1.12 4.90
CA LEU A 90 -11.31 0.22 4.09
C LEU A 90 -10.70 -0.89 4.94
N ARG A 91 -10.19 -0.56 6.14
CA ARG A 91 -9.63 -1.55 7.07
C ARG A 91 -10.68 -2.60 7.45
N LYS A 92 -11.89 -2.18 7.80
CA LYS A 92 -13.01 -3.09 8.15
C LYS A 92 -13.41 -3.98 6.96
N ILE A 93 -13.45 -3.41 5.76
CA ILE A 93 -13.76 -4.20 4.54
C ILE A 93 -12.67 -5.23 4.28
N ARG A 94 -11.40 -4.84 4.43
CA ARG A 94 -10.26 -5.74 4.28
C ARG A 94 -10.29 -6.88 5.29
N GLU A 95 -10.53 -6.58 6.56
CA GLU A 95 -10.66 -7.60 7.62
C GLU A 95 -11.80 -8.59 7.30
N LYS A 96 -12.94 -8.10 6.81
CA LYS A 96 -14.04 -8.97 6.35
C LYS A 96 -13.63 -9.84 5.17
N TYR A 97 -12.96 -9.25 4.18
CA TYR A 97 -12.47 -9.98 3.01
C TYR A 97 -11.47 -11.07 3.43
N ASP A 98 -10.48 -10.73 4.24
CA ASP A 98 -9.45 -11.67 4.71
C ASP A 98 -10.07 -12.81 5.53
N SER A 99 -11.11 -12.52 6.34
CA SER A 99 -11.86 -13.55 7.07
C SER A 99 -12.65 -14.48 6.14
N ILE A 100 -13.33 -13.94 5.14
CA ILE A 100 -14.07 -14.75 4.15
C ILE A 100 -13.10 -15.58 3.33
N ARG A 101 -12.00 -14.99 2.90
CA ARG A 101 -10.94 -15.67 2.16
C ARG A 101 -10.32 -16.79 2.98
N GLY A 102 -9.99 -16.56 4.25
CA GLY A 102 -9.47 -17.61 5.13
C GLY A 102 -10.41 -18.82 5.20
N LYS A 103 -11.71 -18.58 5.41
CA LYS A 103 -12.71 -19.67 5.40
C LYS A 103 -12.80 -20.41 4.05
N TYR A 104 -12.68 -19.67 2.95
CA TYR A 104 -12.67 -20.24 1.62
C TYR A 104 -11.41 -21.08 1.37
N ASP A 105 -10.24 -20.58 1.77
CA ASP A 105 -8.95 -21.26 1.66
C ASP A 105 -8.93 -22.51 2.55
N ASP A 106 -9.54 -22.49 3.75
CA ASP A 106 -9.68 -23.68 4.61
C ASP A 106 -10.56 -24.76 3.92
N GLN A 107 -11.72 -24.36 3.37
CA GLN A 107 -12.62 -25.28 2.67
C GLN A 107 -12.01 -25.85 1.37
N THR A 108 -11.28 -25.03 0.63
CA THR A 108 -10.62 -25.45 -0.62
C THR A 108 -9.30 -26.18 -0.37
N GLY A 109 -8.62 -25.92 0.74
CA GLY A 109 -7.43 -26.66 1.17
C GLY A 109 -7.73 -28.13 1.47
N GLU A 110 -8.88 -28.40 2.10
CA GLU A 110 -9.37 -29.77 2.31
C GLU A 110 -9.86 -30.46 1.03
N THR A 111 -10.06 -29.71 -0.05
CA THR A 111 -10.60 -30.20 -1.33
C THR A 111 -9.73 -29.79 -2.54
N ASN A 112 -8.43 -29.63 -2.32
CA ASN A 112 -7.51 -29.36 -3.43
C ASN A 112 -7.58 -30.56 -4.42
N PRO A 113 -7.89 -30.32 -5.71
CA PRO A 113 -7.91 -31.38 -6.72
C PRO A 113 -6.66 -32.26 -6.71
N ASP A 114 -5.46 -31.70 -6.54
CA ASP A 114 -4.23 -32.50 -6.47
C ASP A 114 -4.22 -33.46 -5.27
N MET A 115 -4.76 -33.02 -4.13
CA MET A 115 -4.89 -33.85 -2.93
C MET A 115 -5.93 -34.96 -3.14
N ILE A 116 -7.06 -34.66 -3.78
CA ILE A 116 -8.09 -35.66 -4.13
C ILE A 116 -7.50 -36.73 -5.05
N TYR A 117 -6.70 -36.34 -6.05
CA TYR A 117 -6.01 -37.27 -6.94
C TYR A 117 -5.05 -38.19 -6.17
N VAL A 118 -4.23 -37.63 -5.29
CA VAL A 118 -3.31 -38.42 -4.43
C VAL A 118 -4.07 -39.39 -3.53
N LEU A 119 -5.19 -38.95 -2.94
CA LEU A 119 -6.04 -39.81 -2.08
C LEU A 119 -6.66 -40.96 -2.88
N LEU A 120 -7.17 -40.72 -4.08
CA LEU A 120 -7.70 -41.75 -4.97
C LEU A 120 -6.62 -42.76 -5.35
N GLN A 121 -5.42 -42.29 -5.70
CA GLN A 121 -4.28 -43.14 -6.05
C GLN A 121 -3.84 -44.00 -4.86
N THR A 122 -3.79 -43.40 -3.65
CA THR A 122 -3.43 -44.11 -2.42
C THR A 122 -4.45 -45.19 -2.10
N ALA A 123 -5.74 -44.87 -2.16
CA ALA A 123 -6.82 -45.83 -1.90
C ALA A 123 -6.81 -46.99 -2.92
N ALA A 124 -6.53 -46.71 -4.20
CA ALA A 124 -6.37 -47.74 -5.22
C ALA A 124 -5.19 -48.67 -4.90
N SER A 125 -4.02 -48.11 -4.59
CA SER A 125 -2.83 -48.88 -4.24
C SER A 125 -2.96 -49.68 -2.94
N ASP A 126 -3.65 -49.14 -1.93
CA ASP A 126 -3.93 -49.87 -0.69
C ASP A 126 -4.86 -51.07 -0.93
N LEU A 127 -5.87 -50.90 -1.79
CA LEU A 127 -6.78 -52.00 -2.14
C LEU A 127 -6.09 -53.03 -3.03
N GLU A 128 -5.26 -52.62 -4.00
CA GLU A 128 -4.41 -53.54 -4.78
C GLU A 128 -3.51 -54.37 -3.84
N ARG A 129 -2.85 -53.73 -2.87
CA ARG A 129 -2.04 -54.42 -1.87
C ARG A 129 -2.86 -55.38 -0.99
N ALA A 130 -4.05 -54.97 -0.55
CA ALA A 130 -4.94 -55.82 0.24
C ALA A 130 -5.42 -57.06 -0.56
N THR A 131 -5.70 -56.88 -1.86
CA THR A 131 -6.05 -58.01 -2.73
C THR A 131 -4.87 -58.94 -2.97
N GLU A 132 -3.64 -58.42 -3.05
CA GLU A 132 -2.43 -59.24 -3.14
C GLU A 132 -2.24 -60.08 -1.87
N GLN A 133 -2.37 -59.45 -0.69
CA GLN A 133 -2.31 -60.17 0.58
C GLN A 133 -3.40 -61.25 0.68
N THR A 134 -4.63 -60.94 0.24
CA THR A 134 -5.74 -61.89 0.24
C THR A 134 -5.45 -63.08 -0.68
N ALA A 135 -4.81 -62.85 -1.83
CA ALA A 135 -4.38 -63.91 -2.73
C ALA A 135 -3.26 -64.76 -2.12
N GLU A 136 -2.25 -64.13 -1.50
CA GLU A 136 -1.18 -64.85 -0.79
C GLU A 136 -1.75 -65.72 0.34
N ASP A 137 -2.63 -65.17 1.18
CA ASP A 137 -3.28 -65.87 2.31
C ASP A 137 -4.12 -67.07 1.84
N PHE A 138 -4.69 -66.99 0.63
CA PHE A 138 -5.42 -68.08 0.01
C PHE A 138 -4.53 -69.28 -0.34
N PHE A 139 -3.25 -69.06 -0.69
CA PHE A 139 -2.33 -70.15 -1.03
C PHE A 139 -1.75 -70.90 0.19
N TYR A 140 -2.02 -70.45 1.43
CA TYR A 140 -1.52 -71.10 2.64
C TYR A 140 -2.55 -72.06 3.26
N GLY A 141 -2.20 -73.35 3.37
CA GLY A 141 -3.01 -74.39 4.03
C GLY A 141 -4.08 -75.04 3.13
N GLU A 142 -4.68 -76.14 3.62
CA GLU A 142 -5.82 -76.77 2.95
C GLU A 142 -7.07 -75.90 3.12
N LYS A 143 -7.83 -75.68 2.04
CA LYS A 143 -9.06 -74.88 2.04
C LYS A 143 -10.28 -75.75 1.85
N THR A 144 -11.35 -75.39 2.54
CA THR A 144 -12.69 -75.93 2.30
C THR A 144 -13.33 -75.30 1.07
N GLU A 145 -14.33 -75.96 0.49
CA GLU A 145 -15.08 -75.44 -0.67
C GLU A 145 -15.79 -74.11 -0.37
N GLU A 146 -16.23 -73.92 0.88
CA GLU A 146 -16.83 -72.66 1.36
C GLU A 146 -15.82 -71.51 1.38
N GLU A 147 -14.59 -71.76 1.88
CA GLU A 147 -13.51 -70.76 1.89
C GLU A 147 -13.05 -70.35 0.48
N VAL A 148 -13.08 -71.28 -0.48
CA VAL A 148 -12.76 -71.00 -1.89
C VAL A 148 -13.80 -70.06 -2.51
N THR A 149 -15.09 -70.35 -2.27
CA THR A 149 -16.20 -69.53 -2.80
C THR A 149 -16.18 -68.12 -2.18
N ASP A 150 -15.90 -68.03 -0.88
CA ASP A 150 -15.79 -66.75 -0.19
C ASP A 150 -14.59 -65.92 -0.64
N PHE A 151 -13.45 -66.56 -0.88
CA PHE A 151 -12.28 -65.92 -1.48
C PHE A 151 -12.61 -65.38 -2.87
N GLU A 152 -13.17 -66.20 -3.76
CA GLU A 152 -13.50 -65.81 -5.13
C GLU A 152 -14.37 -64.56 -5.16
N ARG A 153 -15.44 -64.54 -4.35
CA ARG A 153 -16.32 -63.38 -4.24
C ARG A 153 -15.58 -62.12 -3.79
N ARG A 154 -14.87 -62.19 -2.66
CA ARG A 154 -14.20 -61.01 -2.07
C ARG A 154 -13.07 -60.51 -2.96
N PHE A 155 -12.26 -61.42 -3.50
CA PHE A 155 -11.13 -61.07 -4.36
C PHE A 155 -11.59 -60.37 -5.64
N ILE A 156 -12.66 -60.87 -6.28
CA ILE A 156 -13.23 -60.24 -7.49
C ILE A 156 -13.82 -58.87 -7.16
N GLU A 157 -14.58 -58.76 -6.06
CA GLU A 157 -15.19 -57.50 -5.63
C GLU A 157 -14.13 -56.43 -5.33
N ASP A 158 -13.11 -56.78 -4.56
CA ASP A 158 -12.04 -55.84 -4.17
C ASP A 158 -11.12 -55.50 -5.35
N ARG A 159 -10.76 -56.46 -6.22
CA ARG A 159 -9.99 -56.18 -7.45
C ARG A 159 -10.75 -55.26 -8.39
N LYS A 160 -12.06 -55.50 -8.57
CA LYS A 160 -12.91 -54.64 -9.39
C LYS A 160 -12.90 -53.21 -8.83
N ARG A 161 -13.09 -53.06 -7.52
CA ARG A 161 -13.08 -51.75 -6.85
C ARG A 161 -11.72 -51.04 -6.96
N ALA A 162 -10.61 -51.78 -6.88
CA ALA A 162 -9.27 -51.22 -7.06
C ALA A 162 -9.07 -50.65 -8.47
N HIS A 163 -9.51 -51.39 -9.50
CA HIS A 163 -9.48 -50.93 -10.88
C HIS A 163 -10.41 -49.74 -11.12
N GLU A 164 -11.61 -49.74 -10.55
CA GLU A 164 -12.54 -48.60 -10.63
C GLU A 164 -11.93 -47.33 -10.03
N LEU A 165 -11.28 -47.42 -8.87
CA LEU A 165 -10.59 -46.29 -8.24
C LEU A 165 -9.42 -45.77 -9.08
N LYS A 166 -8.63 -46.68 -9.67
CA LYS A 166 -7.52 -46.32 -10.55
C LYS A 166 -8.00 -45.58 -11.80
N ILE A 167 -9.03 -46.10 -12.48
CA ILE A 167 -9.63 -45.45 -13.65
C ILE A 167 -10.22 -44.09 -13.26
N THR A 168 -10.86 -44.01 -12.09
CA THR A 168 -11.40 -42.75 -11.57
C THR A 168 -10.28 -41.73 -11.34
N ALA A 169 -9.15 -42.13 -10.76
CA ALA A 169 -7.98 -41.27 -10.56
C ALA A 169 -7.40 -40.78 -11.90
N GLU A 170 -7.21 -41.68 -12.88
CA GLU A 170 -6.72 -41.35 -14.22
C GLU A 170 -7.64 -40.35 -14.94
N LYS A 171 -8.95 -40.61 -14.93
CA LYS A 171 -9.94 -39.71 -15.56
C LYS A 171 -10.05 -38.37 -14.85
N PHE A 172 -9.96 -38.36 -13.53
CA PHE A 172 -9.92 -37.14 -12.75
C PHE A 172 -8.68 -36.29 -13.11
N HIS A 173 -7.51 -36.92 -13.25
CA HIS A 173 -6.28 -36.24 -13.66
C HIS A 173 -6.33 -35.71 -15.10
N GLU A 174 -6.91 -36.45 -16.04
CA GLU A 174 -7.15 -35.98 -17.41
C GLU A 174 -8.02 -34.70 -17.41
N LEU A 175 -9.13 -34.70 -16.66
CA LEU A 175 -10.02 -33.53 -16.54
C LEU A 175 -9.30 -32.32 -15.93
N MET A 176 -8.45 -32.54 -14.92
CA MET A 176 -7.64 -31.47 -14.33
C MET A 176 -6.71 -30.83 -15.38
N GLN A 177 -6.00 -31.63 -16.17
CA GLN A 177 -5.10 -31.12 -17.21
C GLN A 177 -5.86 -30.33 -18.30
N MET A 178 -7.04 -30.82 -18.71
CA MET A 178 -7.89 -30.12 -19.68
C MET A 178 -8.42 -28.78 -19.14
N SER A 179 -8.82 -28.73 -17.87
CA SER A 179 -9.31 -27.50 -17.23
C SER A 179 -8.22 -26.42 -17.17
N GLN A 180 -6.99 -26.81 -16.80
CA GLN A 180 -5.84 -25.92 -16.76
C GLN A 180 -5.54 -25.38 -18.16
N ALA A 181 -5.44 -26.25 -19.17
CA ALA A 181 -5.23 -25.84 -20.56
C ALA A 181 -6.28 -24.84 -21.07
N THR A 182 -7.54 -25.02 -20.68
CA THR A 182 -8.64 -24.12 -21.05
C THR A 182 -8.53 -22.76 -20.35
N SER A 183 -8.16 -22.72 -19.07
CA SER A 183 -7.93 -21.46 -18.34
C SER A 183 -6.77 -20.63 -18.90
N TYR A 184 -5.68 -21.26 -19.31
CA TYR A 184 -4.54 -20.58 -19.93
C TYR A 184 -4.92 -19.91 -21.27
N LEU A 185 -5.87 -20.50 -22.01
CA LEU A 185 -6.36 -19.93 -23.26
C LEU A 185 -7.26 -18.72 -23.01
N SER A 186 -8.14 -18.76 -22.00
CA SER A 186 -9.01 -17.64 -21.64
C SER A 186 -8.23 -16.45 -21.07
N SER A 187 -7.28 -16.66 -20.16
CA SER A 187 -6.46 -15.57 -19.59
C SER A 187 -5.63 -14.82 -20.65
N ASN A 188 -5.19 -15.51 -21.70
CA ASN A 188 -4.46 -14.89 -22.81
C ASN A 188 -5.35 -14.04 -23.74
N GLN A 189 -6.67 -14.27 -23.77
CA GLN A 189 -7.58 -13.42 -24.54
C GLN A 189 -7.82 -12.06 -23.88
N TYR A 190 -7.90 -12.01 -22.54
CA TYR A 190 -8.10 -10.75 -21.81
C TYR A 190 -6.87 -9.82 -21.83
N MET A 191 -5.66 -10.38 -21.92
CA MET A 191 -4.43 -9.59 -22.10
C MET A 191 -4.31 -8.96 -23.50
N ARG A 192 -4.97 -9.54 -24.52
CA ARG A 192 -4.97 -8.98 -25.88
C ARG A 192 -6.03 -7.90 -26.10
N THR A 193 -7.10 -7.89 -25.31
CA THR A 193 -8.21 -6.94 -25.48
C THR A 193 -8.12 -5.70 -24.60
N SER A 194 -7.31 -5.71 -23.53
CA SER A 194 -7.09 -4.55 -22.65
C SER A 194 -6.01 -3.57 -23.16
N GLY A 195 -5.45 -3.80 -24.35
CA GLY A 195 -4.37 -3.02 -24.94
C GLY A 195 -4.78 -2.02 -26.03
N TYR A 196 -6.07 -1.69 -26.17
CA TYR A 196 -6.58 -0.71 -27.11
C TYR A 196 -7.35 0.41 -26.39
#